data_AF-A0AA38LHF1-F1
#
_entry.id   AF-A0AA38LHF1-F1
#
_cell.length_a   1.000
_cell.length_b   1.000
_cell.length_c   1.000
_cell.angle_alpha   90.00
_cell.angle_beta   90.00
_cell.angle_gamma   90.00
#
_symmetry.space_group_name_H-M   'P 1'
#
loop_
_entity.id
_entity.type
_entity.pdbx_description
1 polymer ?
#
loop_
_entity_poly.entity_id
_entity_poly.type
_entity_poly.pdbx_seq_one_letter_code
_entity_poly.pdbx_strand_id
1 'polypeptide(L)' 'YTHLSVVENLMSNGFNNLRVKEKYIFAPHKRPQMSKVFRSYNIQVVDLKDLDGPNTNKVVNQIKSACEEDGFFH' A
#
# COMPACT_ATOMS: atom_id res chain seq x y z
N TYR A 1 -12.46 -15.39 0.56
CA TYR A 1 -12.28 -15.51 2.02
C TYR A 1 -11.24 -16.56 2.47
N THR A 2 -10.49 -17.23 1.58
CA THR A 2 -9.62 -18.37 1.93
C THR A 2 -8.11 -18.09 1.95
N HIS A 3 -7.65 -16.92 1.49
CA HIS A 3 -6.20 -16.67 1.30
C HIS A 3 -5.52 -16.02 2.52
N LEU A 4 -6.25 -15.25 3.35
CA LEU A 4 -5.69 -14.63 4.56
C LEU A 4 -5.38 -15.67 5.65
N SER A 5 -6.30 -16.62 5.90
CA SER A 5 -6.15 -17.63 6.96
C SER A 5 -4.93 -18.54 6.77
N VAL A 6 -4.52 -18.77 5.52
CA VAL A 6 -3.32 -19.56 5.20
C VAL A 6 -2.04 -18.79 5.55
N VAL A 7 -2.00 -17.48 5.30
CA VAL A 7 -0.84 -16.63 5.62
C VAL A 7 -0.71 -16.45 7.13
N GLU A 8 -1.81 -16.23 7.84
CA GLU A 8 -1.86 -16.12 9.30
C GLU A 8 -1.35 -17.41 9.97
N ASN A 9 -1.78 -18.57 9.48
CA ASN A 9 -1.26 -19.87 9.94
C ASN A 9 0.23 -20.03 9.64
N LEU A 10 0.72 -19.57 8.49
CA LEU A 10 2.16 -19.60 8.16
C LEU A 10 2.98 -18.75 9.15
N MET A 11 2.51 -17.56 9.50
CA MET A 11 3.19 -16.67 10.44
C MET A 11 3.13 -17.18 11.89
N SER A 12 2.02 -17.81 12.28
CA SER A 12 1.81 -18.34 13.63
C SER A 12 2.63 -19.61 13.94
N ASN A 13 3.12 -20.31 12.90
CA ASN A 13 3.92 -21.54 13.01
C ASN A 13 5.44 -21.31 12.94
N GLY A 14 5.90 -20.07 13.15
CA GLY A 14 7.27 -19.59 12.90
C GLY A 14 8.42 -20.30 13.65
N PHE A 15 8.13 -21.22 14.57
CA PHE A 15 9.15 -21.94 15.34
C PHE A 15 9.69 -23.21 14.67
N ASN A 16 8.94 -23.86 13.76
CA ASN A 16 9.34 -25.15 13.17
C ASN A 16 9.69 -25.11 11.67
N ASN A 17 9.42 -23.99 10.98
CA ASN A 17 9.65 -23.86 9.54
C ASN A 17 10.19 -22.46 9.19
N LEU A 18 11.46 -22.20 9.55
CA LEU A 18 12.18 -20.94 9.32
C LEU A 18 12.32 -20.52 7.84
N ARG A 19 11.76 -21.28 6.89
CA ARG A 19 11.86 -21.02 5.45
C ARG A 19 10.48 -21.02 4.81
N VAL A 20 10.17 -19.91 4.14
CA VAL A 20 8.98 -19.80 3.29
C VAL A 20 9.13 -20.75 2.09
N LYS A 21 8.05 -21.43 1.70
CA LYS A 21 8.05 -22.33 0.53
C LYS A 21 8.44 -21.56 -0.74
N GLU A 22 9.23 -22.18 -1.61
CA GLU A 22 9.81 -21.55 -2.82
C GLU A 22 8.75 -20.89 -3.73
N LYS A 23 7.53 -21.45 -3.80
CA LYS A 23 6.42 -20.88 -4.59
C LYS A 23 5.98 -19.48 -4.18
N TYR A 24 6.34 -19.02 -2.99
CA TYR A 24 6.06 -17.66 -2.50
C TYR A 24 7.28 -16.73 -2.62
N ILE A 25 8.42 -17.23 -3.10
CA ILE A 25 9.64 -16.45 -3.28
C ILE A 25 9.70 -16.01 -4.75
N PHE A 26 9.78 -14.70 -4.98
CA PHE A 26 9.98 -14.19 -6.34
C PHE A 26 11.32 -14.67 -6.92
N ALA A 27 11.34 -14.95 -8.22
CA ALA A 27 12.57 -15.23 -8.96
C ALA A 27 13.58 -14.07 -8.77
N PRO A 28 14.90 -14.33 -8.74
CA PRO A 28 15.91 -13.33 -8.37
C PRO A 28 15.76 -11.96 -9.07
N HIS A 29 15.43 -11.95 -10.35
CA HIS A 29 15.26 -10.72 -11.16
C HIS A 29 13.95 -9.97 -10.91
N LYS A 30 12.97 -10.60 -10.24
CA LYS A 30 11.69 -9.98 -9.83
C LYS A 30 11.68 -9.57 -8.36
N ARG A 31 12.74 -9.89 -7.60
CA ARG A 31 12.80 -9.54 -6.19
C ARG A 31 12.90 -8.02 -6.05
N PRO A 32 12.11 -7.39 -5.16
CA PRO A 32 12.23 -5.96 -4.89
C PRO A 32 13.65 -5.62 -4.46
N GLN A 33 14.24 -4.60 -5.06
CA GLN A 33 15.51 -4.07 -4.59
C GLN A 33 15.21 -3.00 -3.54
N MET A 34 15.55 -3.28 -2.29
CA MET A 34 15.27 -2.36 -1.18
C MET A 34 15.92 -0.98 -1.38
N SER A 35 17.09 -0.94 -2.04
CA SER A 35 17.78 0.31 -2.41
C SER A 35 17.02 1.16 -3.44
N LYS A 36 16.04 0.59 -4.14
CA LYS A 36 15.16 1.28 -5.09
C LYS A 36 13.79 1.60 -4.51
N VAL A 37 13.53 1.22 -3.26
CA VAL A 37 12.31 1.64 -2.55
C VAL A 37 12.53 3.09 -2.13
N PHE A 38 12.04 4.02 -2.94
CA PHE A 38 12.00 5.42 -2.58
C PHE A 38 10.93 5.60 -1.51
N ARG A 39 11.28 6.24 -0.39
CA ARG A 39 10.25 6.72 0.53
C ARG A 39 9.51 7.82 -0.21
N SER A 40 8.22 7.63 -0.43
CA SER A 40 7.38 8.68 -0.98
C SER A 40 7.07 9.66 0.15
N TYR A 41 7.96 10.64 0.34
CA TYR A 41 7.83 11.64 1.39
C TYR A 41 6.73 12.68 1.09
N ASN A 42 6.17 12.66 -0.13
CA ASN A 42 5.33 13.73 -0.66
C ASN A 42 3.95 13.25 -1.13
N ILE A 43 3.50 12.05 -0.75
CA ILE A 43 2.13 11.62 -1.09
C ILE A 43 1.16 12.62 -0.47
N GLN A 44 0.29 13.16 -1.31
CA GLN A 44 -0.67 14.16 -0.88
C GLN A 44 -1.66 13.58 0.13
N VAL A 45 -1.91 14.34 1.19
CA VAL A 45 -2.95 14.07 2.19
C VAL A 45 -4.11 15.02 1.93
N VAL A 46 -5.32 14.50 1.74
CA VAL A 46 -6.50 15.31 1.45
C VAL A 46 -7.45 15.30 2.66
N ASP A 47 -7.63 16.47 3.28
CA ASP A 47 -8.56 16.64 4.39
C ASP A 47 -10.01 16.69 3.88
N LEU A 48 -10.78 15.64 4.18
CA LEU A 48 -12.16 15.48 3.73
C LEU A 48 -13.19 16.17 4.64
N LYS A 49 -12.78 16.88 5.70
CA LYS A 49 -13.72 17.45 6.68
C LYS A 49 -14.79 18.36 6.08
N ASP A 50 -14.46 19.06 4.98
CA ASP A 50 -15.37 20.02 4.32
C ASP A 50 -15.95 19.46 3.01
N LEU A 51 -15.86 18.16 2.76
CA LEU A 51 -16.33 17.54 1.51
C LEU A 51 -17.82 17.77 1.29
N ASP A 52 -18.62 17.68 2.35
CA ASP A 52 -20.07 17.93 2.31
C ASP A 52 -20.45 19.37 2.69
N GLY A 53 -19.47 20.27 2.77
CA GLY A 53 -19.62 21.65 3.22
C GLY A 53 -19.54 22.68 2.08
N PRO A 54 -19.55 23.99 2.41
CA PRO A 54 -19.42 25.05 1.39
C PRO A 54 -18.10 25.00 0.61
N ASN A 55 -17.09 24.25 1.09
CA ASN A 55 -15.80 24.08 0.45
C ASN A 55 -15.69 22.80 -0.40
N THR A 56 -16.80 22.09 -0.71
CA THR A 56 -16.78 20.84 -1.51
C THR A 56 -15.90 20.94 -2.75
N ASN A 57 -16.04 22.00 -3.55
CA ASN A 57 -15.27 22.18 -4.79
C ASN A 57 -13.76 22.25 -4.54
N LYS A 58 -13.33 22.82 -3.42
CA LYS A 58 -11.92 22.88 -3.03
C LYS A 58 -11.39 21.49 -2.72
N VAL A 59 -12.13 20.71 -1.92
CA VAL A 59 -11.75 19.34 -1.55
C VAL A 59 -11.72 18.44 -2.79
N VAL A 60 -12.72 18.52 -3.67
CA VAL A 60 -12.76 17.77 -4.94
C VAL A 60 -11.57 18.10 -5.84
N ASN A 61 -11.17 19.38 -5.92
CA ASN A 61 -9.99 19.77 -6.69
C ASN A 61 -8.70 19.19 -6.10
N GLN A 62 -8.57 19.13 -4.78
CA GLN A 62 -7.41 18.49 -4.11
C GLN A 62 -7.36 16.98 -4.39
N ILE A 63 -8.50 16.28 -4.35
CA ILE A 63 -8.60 14.86 -4.74
C ILE A 63 -8.14 14.68 -6.18
N LYS A 64 -8.65 15.53 -7.09
CA LYS A 64 -8.29 15.46 -8.50
C LYS A 64 -6.79 15.62 -8.71
N SER A 65 -6.17 16.65 -8.12
CA SER A 65 -4.73 16.89 -8.23
C SER A 65 -3.91 15.71 -7.70
N ALA A 66 -4.25 15.16 -6.54
CA ALA A 66 -3.53 14.02 -5.99
C ALA A 66 -3.65 12.75 -6.85
N CYS A 67 -4.83 12.52 -7.44
CA CYS A 67 -5.02 11.43 -8.40
C CYS A 67 -4.23 11.65 -9.71
N GLU A 68 -4.10 12.88 -10.19
CA GLU A 68 -3.36 13.20 -11.42
C GLU A 68 -1.84 13.11 -11.22
N GLU A 69 -1.33 13.54 -10.06
CA GLU A 69 0.09 13.61 -9.77
C GLU A 69 0.66 12.31 -9.21
N ASP A 70 0.01 11.73 -8.20
CA ASP A 70 0.52 10.57 -7.47
C ASP A 70 -0.24 9.28 -7.83
N GLY A 71 -1.47 9.40 -8.37
CA GLY A 71 -2.36 8.26 -8.62
C GLY A 71 -3.08 7.74 -7.37
N PHE A 72 -2.79 8.31 -6.20
CA PHE A 72 -3.41 7.99 -4.92
C PHE A 72 -3.16 9.12 -3.90
N PHE A 73 -3.93 9.12 -2.81
CA PHE A 73 -3.80 10.06 -1.69
C PHE A 73 -4.09 9.37 -0.36
N HIS A 74 -3.75 10.03 0.74
CA HIS A 74 -4.09 9.63 2.11
C HIS A 74 -5.24 10.46 2.67
#